data_AF-A0A852WIB7-F1
#
_entry.id   AF-A0A852WIB7-F1
#
_cell.length_a   1.000
_cell.length_b   1.000
_cell.length_c   1.000
_cell.angle_alpha   90.00
_cell.angle_beta   90.00
_cell.angle_gamma   90.00
#
_symmetry.space_group_name_H-M   'P 1'
#
loop_
_entity.id
_entity.type
_entity.pdbx_description
1 polymer ?
#
loop_
_entity_poly.entity_id
_entity_poly.type
_entity_poly.pdbx_seq_one_letter_code
_entity_poly.pdbx_strand_id
1 'polypeptide(L)'
;MRLTHDGYRHEAFFWSGDDQFLAGTVPFVTQALDAGQPVMVAVVPSHLELLRVALGDQADEVEFVDMVRLGANPARIIPAWQRFTDAHAGQPVRGIGEPIWHGRRLAELAECQMHEALLNMAVATDVPLWLMCPYDLGTLPADVVAEAHRSHPVVVDIERHRGSTTYGGADYVTTMFETELPDVEVVVSHREFGDGDLAVVRADIRACASSVGLTQERTDDLTLAVHEVALNSAVYGRGSSELRVWEEDGALVCEVRGHGQITDPMIGRRQPPWAEQHGRGLWMANQLCDLVQVRSGEGGTTVRIHTWL
;
A
#
# COMPACT_ATOMS: atom_id res chain seq x y z
N MET A 1 9.65 -9.05 29.80
CA MET A 1 10.43 -7.82 29.56
C MET A 1 10.92 -7.87 28.12
N ARG A 2 10.17 -7.34 27.15
CA ARG A 2 10.64 -7.27 25.76
C ARG A 2 11.69 -6.16 25.70
N LEU A 3 12.93 -6.61 25.50
CA LEU A 3 14.18 -5.85 25.50
C LEU A 3 14.17 -4.75 24.44
N THR A 4 14.91 -3.69 24.72
CA THR A 4 15.39 -2.68 23.77
C THR A 4 15.65 -3.30 22.39
N HIS A 5 15.05 -2.73 21.35
CA HIS A 5 15.43 -3.02 19.96
C HIS A 5 16.26 -1.86 19.43
N ASP A 6 17.13 -2.17 18.48
CA ASP A 6 18.12 -1.27 17.89
C ASP A 6 18.04 -1.28 16.35
N GLY A 7 17.00 -1.89 15.79
CA GLY A 7 16.81 -2.01 14.35
C GLY A 7 15.39 -2.41 13.97
N TYR A 8 15.14 -2.44 12.66
CA TYR A 8 13.82 -2.66 12.10
C TYR A 8 13.33 -4.09 12.35
N ARG A 9 12.08 -4.21 12.81
CA ARG A 9 11.37 -5.49 12.95
C ARG A 9 10.00 -5.38 12.32
N HIS A 10 9.68 -6.37 11.48
CA HIS A 10 8.39 -6.49 10.83
C HIS A 10 7.81 -7.87 11.15
N GLU A 11 6.75 -7.90 11.96
CA GLU A 11 6.19 -9.13 12.51
C GLU A 11 4.73 -9.30 12.11
N ALA A 12 4.39 -10.46 11.55
CA ALA A 12 2.99 -10.86 11.41
C ALA A 12 2.49 -11.41 12.75
N PHE A 13 1.35 -10.92 13.24
CA PHE A 13 0.67 -11.43 14.43
C PHE A 13 -0.64 -12.11 14.04
N PHE A 14 -0.71 -13.43 14.19
CA PHE A 14 -1.94 -14.18 13.91
C PHE A 14 -2.81 -14.34 15.16
N TRP A 15 -4.09 -14.05 14.99
CA TRP A 15 -5.08 -14.07 16.08
C TRP A 15 -6.44 -14.56 15.58
N SER A 16 -7.34 -14.93 16.50
CA SER A 16 -8.75 -15.22 16.20
C SER A 16 -9.65 -14.73 17.33
N GLY A 17 -10.54 -13.79 17.00
CA GLY A 17 -11.45 -13.13 17.95
C GLY A 17 -10.81 -12.02 18.79
N ASP A 18 -11.64 -11.10 19.28
CA ASP A 18 -11.23 -9.86 19.95
C ASP A 18 -10.34 -10.11 21.18
N ASP A 19 -10.62 -11.16 21.96
CA ASP A 19 -9.82 -11.51 23.14
C ASP A 19 -8.36 -11.79 22.77
N GLN A 20 -8.14 -12.50 21.67
CA GLN A 20 -6.81 -12.83 21.16
C GLN A 20 -6.12 -11.61 20.56
N PHE A 21 -6.87 -10.79 19.81
CA PHE A 21 -6.37 -9.52 19.30
C PHE A 21 -5.84 -8.65 20.43
N LEU A 22 -6.64 -8.43 21.47
CA LEU A 22 -6.27 -7.62 22.64
C LEU A 22 -5.12 -8.24 23.44
N ALA A 23 -5.12 -9.56 23.63
CA ALA A 23 -4.06 -10.26 24.35
C ALA A 23 -2.67 -10.11 23.69
N GLY A 24 -2.61 -9.99 22.35
CA GLY A 24 -1.35 -9.74 21.64
C GLY A 24 -0.95 -8.27 21.56
N THR A 25 -1.93 -7.38 21.36
CA THR A 25 -1.69 -5.97 21.03
C THR A 25 -1.57 -5.07 22.27
N VAL A 26 -2.40 -5.26 23.29
CA VAL A 26 -2.38 -4.42 24.51
C VAL A 26 -1.03 -4.54 25.22
N PRO A 27 -0.48 -5.74 25.53
CA PRO A 27 0.84 -5.85 26.14
C PRO A 27 1.97 -5.30 25.27
N PHE A 28 1.81 -5.33 23.94
CA PHE A 28 2.80 -4.77 23.02
C PHE A 28 2.88 -3.25 23.12
N VAL A 29 1.72 -2.58 23.22
CA VAL A 29 1.61 -1.13 23.42
C VAL A 29 2.06 -0.73 24.82
N THR A 30 1.52 -1.34 25.88
CA THR A 30 1.84 -0.94 27.26
C THR A 30 3.33 -1.10 27.58
N GLN A 31 3.98 -2.17 27.12
CA GLN A 31 5.43 -2.34 27.28
C GLN A 31 6.26 -1.29 26.53
N ALA A 32 5.71 -0.68 25.47
CA ALA A 32 6.37 0.40 24.77
C ALA A 32 6.28 1.69 25.58
N LEU A 33 5.07 2.01 26.07
CA LEU A 33 4.81 3.19 26.90
C LEU A 33 5.61 3.15 28.20
N ASP A 34 5.64 2.00 28.89
CA ASP A 34 6.45 1.79 30.10
C ASP A 34 7.96 2.00 29.84
N ALA A 35 8.41 1.77 28.61
CA ALA A 35 9.79 1.97 28.17
C ALA A 35 10.04 3.37 27.56
N GLY A 36 9.03 4.26 27.56
CA GLY A 36 9.11 5.60 26.96
C GLY A 36 9.24 5.59 25.43
N GLN A 37 8.80 4.52 24.76
CA GLN A 37 8.84 4.38 23.31
C GLN A 37 7.56 4.96 22.69
N PRO A 38 7.65 5.90 21.74
CA PRO A 38 6.48 6.37 21.00
C PRO A 38 5.76 5.22 20.29
N VAL A 39 4.43 5.29 20.26
CA VAL A 39 3.57 4.27 19.64
C VAL A 39 2.62 4.91 18.64
N MET A 40 2.59 4.36 17.42
CA MET A 40 1.52 4.61 16.46
C MET A 40 0.71 3.33 16.21
N VAL A 41 -0.61 3.43 16.31
CA VAL A 41 -1.55 2.34 16.02
C VAL A 41 -2.41 2.75 14.84
N ALA A 42 -2.15 2.15 13.69
CA ALA A 42 -2.92 2.31 12.47
C ALA A 42 -3.71 1.03 12.18
N VAL A 43 -4.96 0.98 12.66
CA VAL A 43 -5.85 -0.20 12.51
C VAL A 43 -7.24 0.22 12.06
N VAL A 44 -8.12 -0.74 11.75
CA VAL A 44 -9.50 -0.40 11.36
C VAL A 44 -10.29 0.23 12.53
N PRO A 45 -11.33 1.07 12.26
CA PRO A 45 -12.05 1.79 13.31
C PRO A 45 -12.59 0.94 14.47
N SER A 46 -13.06 -0.28 14.19
CA SER A 46 -13.53 -1.20 15.25
C SER A 46 -12.40 -1.61 16.19
N HIS A 47 -11.22 -1.95 15.65
CA HIS A 47 -10.05 -2.31 16.44
C HIS A 47 -9.42 -1.11 17.16
N LEU A 48 -9.51 0.09 16.58
CA LEU A 48 -9.12 1.33 17.25
C LEU A 48 -9.92 1.52 18.53
N GLU A 49 -11.23 1.37 18.47
CA GLU A 49 -12.11 1.52 19.63
C GLU A 49 -11.83 0.46 20.69
N LEU A 50 -11.68 -0.81 20.28
CA LEU A 50 -11.32 -1.90 21.21
C LEU A 50 -10.01 -1.61 21.95
N LEU A 51 -8.98 -1.15 21.25
CA LEU A 51 -7.69 -0.80 21.84
C LEU A 51 -7.80 0.40 22.78
N ARG A 52 -8.54 1.44 22.40
CA ARG A 52 -8.75 2.62 23.26
C ARG A 52 -9.42 2.24 24.58
N VAL A 53 -10.49 1.44 24.52
CA VAL A 53 -11.19 0.96 25.71
C VAL A 53 -10.26 0.11 26.60
N ALA A 54 -9.48 -0.79 25.99
CA ALA A 54 -8.59 -1.68 26.74
C ALA A 54 -7.37 -0.97 27.36
N LEU A 55 -6.86 0.08 26.72
CA LEU A 55 -5.71 0.86 27.21
C LEU A 55 -6.10 1.91 28.27
N GLY A 56 -7.38 2.31 28.34
CA GLY A 56 -7.84 3.33 29.29
C GLY A 56 -7.06 4.64 29.13
N ASP A 57 -6.60 5.21 30.24
CA ASP A 57 -5.89 6.50 30.25
C ASP A 57 -4.58 6.48 29.41
N GLN A 58 -3.95 5.30 29.24
CA GLN A 58 -2.74 5.18 28.42
C GLN A 58 -3.01 5.41 26.91
N ALA A 59 -4.28 5.37 26.48
CA ALA A 59 -4.65 5.62 25.09
C ALA A 59 -4.31 7.06 24.65
N ASP A 60 -4.22 8.03 25.57
CA ASP A 60 -3.87 9.42 25.25
C ASP A 60 -2.38 9.59 24.88
N GLU A 61 -1.55 8.60 25.19
CA GLU A 61 -0.12 8.56 24.85
C GLU A 61 0.16 7.87 23.50
N VAL A 62 -0.87 7.40 22.81
CA VAL A 62 -0.77 6.63 21.55
C VAL A 62 -1.28 7.45 20.36
N GLU A 63 -0.49 7.51 19.29
CA GLU A 63 -0.95 8.07 18.01
C GLU A 63 -1.85 7.07 17.29
N PHE A 64 -3.17 7.29 17.34
CA PHE A 64 -4.14 6.45 16.65
C PHE A 64 -4.47 6.99 15.25
N VAL A 65 -4.38 6.13 14.25
CA VAL A 65 -4.62 6.45 12.84
C VAL A 65 -5.67 5.50 12.27
N ASP A 66 -6.67 6.06 11.58
CA ASP A 66 -7.68 5.28 10.86
C ASP A 66 -7.06 4.65 9.60
N MET A 67 -6.85 3.34 9.64
CA MET A 67 -6.25 2.60 8.51
C MET A 67 -7.19 2.47 7.31
N VAL A 68 -8.50 2.59 7.47
CA VAL A 68 -9.43 2.63 6.33
C VAL A 68 -9.22 3.91 5.52
N ARG A 69 -8.98 5.04 6.20
CA ARG A 69 -8.67 6.32 5.55
C ARG A 69 -7.24 6.39 5.01
N LEU A 70 -6.26 6.03 5.84
CA LEU A 70 -4.85 6.07 5.44
C LEU A 70 -4.57 5.05 4.32
N GLY A 71 -5.03 3.82 4.51
CA GLY A 71 -4.82 2.70 3.61
C GLY A 71 -5.80 2.63 2.45
N ALA A 72 -6.73 3.58 2.30
CA ALA A 72 -7.61 3.68 1.13
C ALA A 72 -6.80 3.51 -0.17
N ASN A 73 -5.61 4.13 -0.22
CA ASN A 73 -4.53 3.78 -1.14
C ASN A 73 -3.30 3.26 -0.35
N PRO A 74 -2.90 1.98 -0.49
CA PRO A 74 -1.76 1.40 0.26
C PRO A 74 -0.42 2.12 0.07
N ALA A 75 -0.24 2.88 -1.03
CA ALA A 75 0.98 3.65 -1.26
C ALA A 75 1.19 4.80 -0.25
N ARG A 76 0.17 5.19 0.51
CA ARG A 76 0.24 6.26 1.52
C ARG A 76 0.73 5.78 2.88
N ILE A 77 0.75 4.47 3.12
CA ILE A 77 1.06 3.89 4.43
C ILE A 77 2.56 3.98 4.74
N ILE A 78 3.46 3.63 3.80
CA ILE A 78 4.93 3.77 3.99
C ILE A 78 5.31 5.22 4.34
N PRO A 79 4.84 6.25 3.61
CA PRO A 79 5.08 7.65 3.98
C PRO A 79 4.59 8.02 5.39
N ALA A 80 3.50 7.41 5.88
CA ALA A 80 3.04 7.65 7.25
C ALA A 80 4.03 7.06 8.28
N TRP A 81 4.49 5.82 8.08
CA TRP A 81 5.53 5.23 8.94
C TRP A 81 6.82 6.04 8.93
N GLN A 82 7.26 6.50 7.75
CA GLN A 82 8.46 7.34 7.61
C GLN A 82 8.33 8.65 8.37
N ARG A 83 7.20 9.36 8.23
CA ARG A 83 6.94 10.59 9.01
C ARG A 83 6.97 10.34 10.52
N PHE A 84 6.39 9.22 10.96
CA PHE A 84 6.38 8.84 12.37
C PHE A 84 7.80 8.54 12.88
N THR A 85 8.60 7.78 12.14
CA THR A 85 9.99 7.49 12.52
C THR A 85 10.87 8.74 12.48
N ASP A 86 10.67 9.64 11.51
CA ASP A 86 11.42 10.88 11.38
C ASP A 86 11.12 11.86 12.52
N ALA A 87 9.85 11.95 12.95
CA ALA A 87 9.44 12.75 14.10
C ALA A 87 10.04 12.25 15.43
N HIS A 88 10.50 11.01 15.46
CA HIS A 88 11.09 10.33 16.60
C HIS A 88 12.51 9.81 16.29
N ALA A 89 13.25 10.54 15.45
CA ALA A 89 14.59 10.15 15.04
C ALA A 89 15.51 9.93 16.25
N GLY A 90 16.22 8.80 16.25
CA GLY A 90 17.20 8.45 17.30
C GLY A 90 16.63 7.76 18.54
N GLN A 91 15.33 7.45 18.58
CA GLN A 91 14.74 6.65 19.65
C GLN A 91 13.94 5.45 19.11
N PRO A 92 13.93 4.31 19.83
CA PRO A 92 13.08 3.17 19.51
C PRO A 92 11.58 3.53 19.50
N VAL A 93 10.89 3.14 18.42
CA VAL A 93 9.42 3.29 18.29
C VAL A 93 8.73 1.94 18.08
N ARG A 94 7.43 1.87 18.37
CA ARG A 94 6.57 0.71 18.05
C ARG A 94 5.37 1.11 17.22
N GLY A 95 4.96 0.20 16.35
CA GLY A 95 3.83 0.37 15.44
C GLY A 95 2.91 -0.85 15.44
N ILE A 96 1.60 -0.62 15.32
CA ILE A 96 0.65 -1.65 14.88
C ILE A 96 0.06 -1.17 13.55
N GLY A 97 0.13 -1.98 12.49
CA GLY A 97 -0.41 -1.66 11.18
C GLY A 97 -1.32 -2.75 10.64
N GLU A 98 -2.60 -2.47 10.40
CA GLU A 98 -3.56 -3.43 9.84
C GLU A 98 -4.01 -3.04 8.42
N PRO A 99 -3.11 -3.07 7.41
CA PRO A 99 -3.48 -2.70 6.04
C PRO A 99 -4.40 -3.73 5.38
N ILE A 100 -4.46 -4.95 5.90
CA ILE A 100 -5.25 -6.07 5.38
C ILE A 100 -6.34 -6.43 6.39
N TRP A 101 -7.60 -6.27 5.99
CA TRP A 101 -8.77 -6.61 6.79
C TRP A 101 -9.86 -7.24 5.91
N HIS A 102 -10.83 -7.90 6.55
CA HIS A 102 -11.96 -8.50 5.86
C HIS A 102 -12.83 -7.45 5.12
N GLY A 103 -13.18 -7.74 3.87
CA GLY A 103 -14.07 -6.88 3.07
C GLY A 103 -13.35 -5.95 2.09
N ARG A 104 -12.00 -5.97 2.04
CA ARG A 104 -11.25 -5.34 0.94
C ARG A 104 -11.54 -6.00 -0.40
N ARG A 105 -11.51 -5.20 -1.47
CA ARG A 105 -11.59 -5.68 -2.86
C ARG A 105 -10.34 -6.49 -3.21
N LEU A 106 -10.42 -7.37 -4.21
CA LEU A 106 -9.27 -8.20 -4.62
C LEU A 106 -8.07 -7.35 -5.10
N ALA A 107 -8.33 -6.30 -5.89
CA ALA A 107 -7.27 -5.38 -6.34
C ALA A 107 -6.60 -4.64 -5.17
N GLU A 108 -7.40 -4.23 -4.18
CA GLU A 108 -6.93 -3.60 -2.95
C GLU A 108 -6.08 -4.56 -2.10
N LEU A 109 -6.48 -5.83 -2.00
CA LEU A 109 -5.73 -6.87 -1.28
C LEU A 109 -4.38 -7.13 -1.94
N ALA A 110 -4.33 -7.26 -3.27
CA ALA A 110 -3.09 -7.47 -4.00
C ALA A 110 -2.06 -6.34 -3.76
N GLU A 111 -2.52 -5.08 -3.74
CA GLU A 111 -1.64 -3.95 -3.45
C GLU A 111 -1.26 -3.83 -1.98
N CYS A 112 -2.11 -4.26 -1.04
CA CYS A 112 -1.72 -4.38 0.36
C CYS A 112 -0.65 -5.44 0.57
N GLN A 113 -0.76 -6.60 -0.09
CA GLN A 113 0.26 -7.65 -0.03
C GLN A 113 1.60 -7.16 -0.59
N MET A 114 1.56 -6.42 -1.71
CA MET A 114 2.76 -5.77 -2.25
C MET A 114 3.32 -4.73 -1.26
N HIS A 115 2.46 -3.92 -0.64
CA HIS A 115 2.87 -2.95 0.39
C HIS A 115 3.58 -3.62 1.57
N GLU A 116 3.04 -4.73 2.09
CA GLU A 116 3.63 -5.50 3.19
C GLU A 116 5.04 -6.01 2.83
N ALA A 117 5.22 -6.49 1.60
CA ALA A 117 6.53 -6.92 1.13
C ALA A 117 7.52 -5.73 0.99
N LEU A 118 7.04 -4.59 0.47
CA LEU A 118 7.83 -3.37 0.27
C LEU A 118 8.31 -2.71 1.57
N LEU A 119 7.61 -2.91 2.70
CA LEU A 119 8.02 -2.35 4.00
C LEU A 119 9.45 -2.75 4.38
N ASN A 120 9.86 -3.98 4.09
CA ASN A 120 11.21 -4.48 4.35
C ASN A 120 12.31 -3.84 3.47
N MET A 121 11.93 -3.17 2.37
CA MET A 121 12.82 -2.33 1.56
C MET A 121 12.70 -0.84 1.89
N ALA A 122 11.56 -0.43 2.42
CA ALA A 122 11.24 0.95 2.68
C ALA A 122 11.93 1.51 3.92
N VAL A 123 12.10 0.66 4.95
CA VAL A 123 12.68 1.01 6.25
C VAL A 123 14.11 0.46 6.34
N ALA A 124 15.08 1.32 6.61
CA ALA A 124 16.47 0.90 6.77
C ALA A 124 16.62 0.02 8.03
N THR A 125 17.53 -0.95 7.98
CA THR A 125 17.67 -1.97 9.04
C THR A 125 18.06 -1.39 10.40
N ASP A 126 18.71 -0.23 10.42
CA ASP A 126 19.14 0.51 11.61
C ASP A 126 18.09 1.50 12.14
N VAL A 127 16.97 1.68 11.45
CA VAL A 127 15.83 2.43 11.97
C VAL A 127 15.15 1.56 13.03
N PRO A 128 15.11 1.98 14.31
CA PRO A 128 14.55 1.17 15.38
C PRO A 128 13.02 1.30 15.38
N LEU A 129 12.37 0.70 14.39
CA LEU A 129 10.92 0.55 14.29
C LEU A 129 10.55 -0.91 14.49
N TRP A 130 9.75 -1.20 15.52
CA TRP A 130 9.12 -2.52 15.67
C TRP A 130 7.66 -2.43 15.25
N LEU A 131 7.37 -2.94 14.05
CA LEU A 131 6.06 -2.96 13.45
C LEU A 131 5.43 -4.35 13.57
N MET A 132 4.24 -4.39 14.17
CA MET A 132 3.38 -5.58 14.25
C MET A 132 2.19 -5.42 13.30
N CYS A 133 2.00 -6.38 12.40
CA CYS A 133 0.87 -6.43 11.48
C CYS A 133 -0.08 -7.55 11.91
N PRO A 134 -1.29 -7.24 12.43
CA PRO A 134 -2.23 -8.26 12.88
C PRO A 134 -3.04 -8.85 11.71
N TYR A 135 -3.26 -10.17 11.75
CA TYR A 135 -4.00 -10.94 10.74
C TYR A 135 -5.04 -11.84 11.42
N ASP A 136 -6.32 -11.59 11.14
CA ASP A 136 -7.45 -12.35 11.68
C ASP A 136 -7.65 -13.69 10.96
N LEU A 137 -7.30 -14.78 11.63
CA LEU A 137 -7.47 -16.14 11.11
C LEU A 137 -8.94 -16.56 11.00
N GLY A 138 -9.86 -15.87 11.68
CA GLY A 138 -11.29 -16.17 11.65
C GLY A 138 -12.01 -15.63 10.40
N THR A 139 -11.48 -14.55 9.81
CA THR A 139 -12.16 -13.84 8.71
C THR A 139 -11.34 -13.69 7.43
N LEU A 140 -10.01 -13.82 7.51
CA LEU A 140 -9.15 -13.74 6.33
C LEU A 140 -9.05 -15.09 5.59
N PRO A 141 -9.09 -15.07 4.24
CA PRO A 141 -8.82 -16.25 3.43
C PRO A 141 -7.43 -16.86 3.68
N ALA A 142 -7.30 -18.18 3.53
CA ALA A 142 -6.07 -18.90 3.83
C ALA A 142 -4.88 -18.51 2.94
N ASP A 143 -5.13 -18.11 1.69
CA ASP A 143 -4.13 -17.60 0.76
C ASP A 143 -3.60 -16.22 1.18
N VAL A 144 -4.45 -15.36 1.75
CA VAL A 144 -4.03 -14.08 2.35
C VAL A 144 -3.14 -14.31 3.57
N VAL A 145 -3.47 -15.28 4.43
CA VAL A 145 -2.62 -15.65 5.58
C VAL A 145 -1.30 -16.25 5.12
N ALA A 146 -1.32 -17.12 4.10
CA ALA A 146 -0.10 -17.67 3.50
C ALA A 146 0.81 -16.57 2.91
N GLU A 147 0.20 -15.49 2.40
CA GLU A 147 0.95 -14.33 1.92
C GLU A 147 1.67 -13.57 3.02
N ALA A 148 1.06 -13.41 4.19
CA ALA A 148 1.71 -12.80 5.35
C ALA A 148 3.03 -13.51 5.71
N HIS A 149 3.07 -14.84 5.59
CA HIS A 149 4.30 -15.60 5.81
C HIS A 149 5.41 -15.32 4.78
N ARG A 150 5.07 -14.88 3.56
CA ARG A 150 6.04 -14.55 2.52
C ARG A 150 6.58 -13.13 2.65
N SER A 151 5.79 -12.21 3.20
CA SER A 151 6.15 -10.80 3.39
C SER A 151 6.80 -10.49 4.74
N HIS A 152 6.60 -11.30 5.78
CA HIS A 152 7.12 -11.03 7.13
C HIS A 152 8.31 -11.94 7.50
N PRO A 153 9.46 -11.37 7.90
CA PRO A 153 10.61 -12.15 8.39
C PRO A 153 10.32 -12.96 9.66
N VAL A 154 9.42 -12.44 10.50
CA VAL A 154 9.05 -13.04 11.79
C VAL A 154 7.54 -13.18 11.87
N VAL A 155 7.09 -14.31 12.41
CA VAL A 155 5.70 -14.63 12.62
C VAL A 155 5.49 -14.92 14.10
N VAL A 156 4.43 -14.33 14.64
CA VAL A 156 4.07 -14.39 16.04
C VAL A 156 2.67 -14.98 16.15
N ASP A 157 2.55 -16.05 16.92
CA ASP A 157 1.29 -16.49 17.48
C ASP A 157 1.28 -16.20 18.99
N ILE A 158 0.10 -16.28 19.63
CA ILE A 158 -0.05 -15.96 21.06
C ILE A 158 0.87 -16.80 21.95
N GLU A 159 1.21 -18.02 21.52
CA GLU A 159 1.99 -18.96 22.32
C GLU A 159 3.49 -18.93 21.98
N ARG A 160 3.89 -18.44 20.79
CA ARG A 160 5.22 -18.63 20.21
C ARG A 160 5.63 -17.50 19.25
N HIS A 161 6.88 -17.07 19.43
CA HIS A 161 7.65 -16.30 18.46
C HIS A 161 8.44 -17.25 17.55
N ARG A 162 8.29 -17.16 16.24
CA ARG A 162 9.00 -18.01 15.27
C ARG A 162 9.45 -17.20 14.05
N GLY A 163 10.67 -17.44 13.56
CA GLY A 163 11.07 -16.93 12.25
C GLY A 163 10.18 -17.53 11.16
N SER A 164 9.82 -16.75 10.15
CA SER A 164 9.08 -17.29 9.01
C SER A 164 10.01 -18.18 8.17
N THR A 165 9.60 -19.42 7.90
CA THR A 165 10.36 -20.37 7.08
C THR A 165 10.20 -20.13 5.58
N THR A 166 9.27 -19.24 5.19
CA THR A 166 8.90 -18.98 3.79
C THR A 166 9.05 -17.50 3.43
N TYR A 167 9.73 -16.71 4.27
CA TYR A 167 9.99 -15.30 3.97
C TYR A 167 10.73 -15.17 2.64
N GLY A 168 10.14 -14.40 1.71
CA GLY A 168 10.60 -14.31 0.33
C GLY A 168 11.65 -13.22 0.07
N GLY A 169 11.78 -12.24 0.98
CA GLY A 169 12.76 -11.17 0.85
C GLY A 169 12.61 -10.32 -0.42
N ALA A 170 13.72 -9.73 -0.87
CA ALA A 170 13.73 -8.84 -2.03
C ALA A 170 13.35 -9.55 -3.34
N ASP A 171 13.76 -10.81 -3.52
CA ASP A 171 13.43 -11.61 -4.71
C ASP A 171 11.92 -11.78 -4.87
N TYR A 172 11.20 -11.89 -3.75
CA TYR A 172 9.76 -11.98 -3.75
C TYR A 172 9.08 -10.66 -4.11
N VAL A 173 9.60 -9.52 -3.64
CA VAL A 173 9.13 -8.19 -4.09
C VAL A 173 9.30 -8.04 -5.60
N THR A 174 10.47 -8.42 -6.13
CA THR A 174 10.74 -8.41 -7.57
C THR A 174 9.73 -9.28 -8.33
N THR A 175 9.49 -10.50 -7.84
CA THR A 175 8.51 -11.42 -8.45
C THR A 175 7.10 -10.81 -8.48
N MET A 176 6.64 -10.23 -7.36
CA MET A 176 5.33 -9.57 -7.30
C MET A 176 5.25 -8.38 -8.25
N PHE A 177 6.31 -7.59 -8.36
CA PHE A 177 6.37 -6.40 -9.21
C PHE A 177 6.40 -6.74 -10.71
N GLU A 178 7.03 -7.87 -11.08
CA GLU A 178 7.10 -8.35 -12.46
C GLU A 178 5.86 -9.17 -12.88
N THR A 179 5.04 -9.62 -11.92
CA THR A 179 3.81 -10.38 -12.20
C THR A 179 2.79 -9.51 -12.92
N GLU A 180 2.38 -9.92 -14.12
CA GLU A 180 1.38 -9.18 -14.91
C GLU A 180 0.05 -9.05 -14.18
N LEU A 181 -0.60 -7.89 -14.33
CA LEU A 181 -1.97 -7.71 -13.85
C LEU A 181 -2.93 -8.55 -14.71
N PRO A 182 -4.02 -9.09 -14.13
CA PRO A 182 -4.99 -9.89 -14.88
C PRO A 182 -5.53 -9.13 -16.09
N ASP A 183 -5.55 -9.76 -17.25
CA ASP A 183 -6.15 -9.20 -18.46
C ASP A 183 -7.67 -9.05 -18.34
N VAL A 184 -8.20 -8.07 -19.05
CA VAL A 184 -9.63 -7.79 -19.11
C VAL A 184 -10.14 -8.02 -20.52
N GLU A 185 -11.26 -8.74 -20.66
CA GLU A 185 -11.83 -9.12 -21.96
C GLU A 185 -12.54 -7.96 -22.67
N VAL A 186 -13.16 -7.05 -21.91
CA VAL A 186 -13.99 -5.97 -22.45
C VAL A 186 -13.49 -4.62 -21.96
N VAL A 187 -13.25 -3.72 -22.91
CA VAL A 187 -12.86 -2.33 -22.65
C VAL A 187 -13.85 -1.39 -23.32
N VAL A 188 -14.20 -0.31 -22.64
CA VAL A 188 -15.09 0.74 -23.18
C VAL A 188 -14.33 1.69 -24.10
N SER A 189 -13.02 1.85 -23.87
CA SER A 189 -12.13 2.61 -24.74
C SER A 189 -10.77 1.94 -24.82
N HIS A 190 -10.19 1.91 -26.01
CA HIS A 190 -8.84 1.43 -26.28
C HIS A 190 -8.19 2.34 -27.33
N ARG A 191 -6.98 2.83 -27.03
CA ARG A 191 -6.22 3.73 -27.88
C ARG A 191 -4.72 3.48 -27.79
N GLU A 192 -4.06 3.40 -28.95
CA GLU A 192 -2.63 3.63 -29.06
C GLU A 192 -2.32 5.13 -29.10
N PHE A 193 -1.27 5.56 -28.39
CA PHE A 193 -0.89 6.97 -28.30
C PHE A 193 0.63 7.17 -28.24
N GLY A 194 1.10 8.31 -28.75
CA GLY A 194 2.45 8.83 -28.53
C GLY A 194 2.45 10.23 -27.90
N ASP A 195 3.62 10.89 -27.89
CA ASP A 195 3.81 12.23 -27.28
C ASP A 195 2.80 13.29 -27.78
N GLY A 196 2.42 13.22 -29.06
CA GLY A 196 1.49 14.16 -29.69
C GLY A 196 0.01 13.98 -29.31
N ASP A 197 -0.34 12.85 -28.69
CA ASP A 197 -1.73 12.41 -28.50
C ASP A 197 -2.25 12.63 -27.08
N LEU A 198 -1.44 13.19 -26.18
CA LEU A 198 -1.79 13.38 -24.76
C LEU A 198 -3.05 14.23 -24.55
N ALA A 199 -3.35 15.16 -25.48
CA ALA A 199 -4.60 15.91 -25.43
C ALA A 199 -5.83 15.04 -25.70
N VAL A 200 -5.71 14.06 -26.59
CA VAL A 200 -6.76 13.10 -26.92
C VAL A 200 -6.93 12.10 -25.77
N VAL A 201 -5.84 11.61 -25.18
CA VAL A 201 -5.87 10.78 -23.96
C VAL A 201 -6.72 11.46 -22.87
N ARG A 202 -6.47 12.74 -22.57
CA ARG A 202 -7.26 13.48 -21.57
C ARG A 202 -8.73 13.62 -21.96
N ALA A 203 -9.04 13.77 -23.24
CA ALA A 203 -10.42 13.89 -23.70
C ALA A 203 -11.19 12.57 -23.52
N ASP A 204 -10.55 11.45 -23.83
CA ASP A 204 -11.14 10.11 -23.67
C ASP A 204 -11.42 9.79 -22.20
N ILE A 205 -10.48 10.06 -21.29
CA ILE A 205 -10.69 9.85 -19.85
C ILE A 205 -11.87 10.66 -19.34
N ARG A 206 -11.95 11.96 -19.69
CA ARG A 206 -13.08 12.81 -19.29
C ARG A 206 -14.40 12.31 -19.83
N ALA A 207 -14.43 11.82 -21.07
CA ALA A 207 -15.63 11.26 -21.67
C ALA A 207 -16.10 10.00 -20.93
N CYS A 208 -15.19 9.07 -20.64
CA CYS A 208 -15.49 7.84 -19.90
C CYS A 208 -15.90 8.13 -18.44
N ALA A 209 -15.18 9.01 -17.75
CA ALA A 209 -15.50 9.44 -16.38
C ALA A 209 -16.89 10.07 -16.27
N SER A 210 -17.23 10.92 -17.25
CA SER A 210 -18.56 11.54 -17.30
C SER A 210 -19.67 10.53 -17.59
N SER A 211 -19.42 9.51 -18.43
CA SER A 211 -20.45 8.53 -18.79
C SER A 211 -20.82 7.59 -17.63
N VAL A 212 -19.91 7.37 -16.69
CA VAL A 212 -20.13 6.52 -15.51
C VAL A 212 -20.56 7.30 -14.27
N GLY A 213 -20.74 8.62 -14.41
CA GLY A 213 -21.27 9.48 -13.35
C GLY A 213 -20.27 9.91 -12.28
N LEU A 214 -18.95 9.85 -12.57
CA LEU A 214 -17.96 10.44 -11.66
C LEU A 214 -18.21 11.95 -11.48
N THR A 215 -17.96 12.43 -10.27
CA THR A 215 -18.00 13.87 -9.98
C THR A 215 -16.94 14.61 -10.79
N GLN A 216 -17.11 15.92 -10.95
CA GLN A 216 -16.14 16.75 -11.67
C GLN A 216 -14.75 16.70 -11.02
N GLU A 217 -14.68 16.81 -9.69
CA GLU A 217 -13.43 16.73 -8.93
C GLU A 217 -12.69 15.40 -9.19
N ARG A 218 -13.40 14.27 -9.09
CA ARG A 218 -12.79 12.95 -9.32
C ARG A 218 -12.45 12.70 -10.79
N THR A 219 -13.20 13.29 -11.70
CA THR A 219 -12.86 13.29 -13.13
C THR A 219 -11.56 14.04 -13.40
N ASP A 220 -11.36 15.21 -12.77
CA ASP A 220 -10.15 16.00 -12.93
C ASP A 220 -8.94 15.31 -12.29
N ASP A 221 -9.11 14.72 -11.10
CA ASP A 221 -8.08 13.93 -10.41
C ASP A 221 -7.64 12.71 -11.23
N LEU A 222 -8.60 11.90 -11.72
CA LEU A 222 -8.31 10.75 -12.58
C LEU A 222 -7.66 11.18 -13.89
N THR A 223 -8.14 12.26 -14.52
CA THR A 223 -7.57 12.78 -15.77
C THR A 223 -6.12 13.22 -15.57
N LEU A 224 -5.81 13.89 -14.46
CA LEU A 224 -4.46 14.31 -14.13
C LEU A 224 -3.56 13.11 -13.86
N ALA A 225 -4.00 12.16 -13.04
CA ALA A 225 -3.25 10.94 -12.74
C ALA A 225 -2.91 10.13 -13.99
N VAL A 226 -3.90 9.87 -14.86
CA VAL A 226 -3.69 9.17 -16.13
C VAL A 226 -2.80 9.99 -17.07
N HIS A 227 -2.95 11.31 -17.12
CA HIS A 227 -2.10 12.17 -17.94
C HIS A 227 -0.62 12.06 -17.56
N GLU A 228 -0.31 12.11 -16.27
CA GLU A 228 1.07 11.99 -15.77
C GLU A 228 1.66 10.61 -16.06
N VAL A 229 0.87 9.54 -15.92
CA VAL A 229 1.31 8.18 -16.25
C VAL A 229 1.51 8.02 -17.76
N ALA A 230 0.59 8.54 -18.58
CA ALA A 230 0.70 8.52 -20.03
C ALA A 230 1.92 9.31 -20.53
N LEU A 231 2.19 10.48 -19.92
CA LEU A 231 3.37 11.28 -20.22
C LEU A 231 4.66 10.50 -19.91
N ASN A 232 4.75 9.86 -18.74
CA ASN A 232 5.90 9.02 -18.40
C ASN A 232 6.06 7.85 -19.39
N SER A 233 4.96 7.20 -19.76
CA SER A 233 4.98 6.10 -20.74
C SER A 233 5.47 6.56 -22.11
N ALA A 234 5.09 7.77 -22.55
CA ALA A 234 5.51 8.29 -23.85
C ALA A 234 6.97 8.79 -23.84
N VAL A 235 7.41 9.45 -22.76
CA VAL A 235 8.79 9.97 -22.61
C VAL A 235 9.82 8.87 -22.40
N TYR A 236 9.52 7.89 -21.55
CA TYR A 236 10.46 6.81 -21.20
C TYR A 236 10.21 5.51 -21.95
N GLY A 237 9.06 5.37 -22.61
CA GLY A 237 8.73 4.21 -23.42
C GLY A 237 9.46 4.19 -24.74
N ARG A 238 9.61 2.99 -25.29
CA ARG A 238 10.11 2.78 -26.65
C ARG A 238 8.92 2.47 -27.55
N GLY A 239 8.48 3.44 -28.36
CA GLY A 239 7.35 3.24 -29.29
C GLY A 239 6.02 3.76 -28.74
N SER A 240 4.92 3.35 -29.36
CA SER A 240 3.56 3.72 -28.94
C SER A 240 3.22 3.08 -27.60
N SER A 241 2.45 3.80 -26.79
CA SER A 241 1.84 3.30 -25.56
C SER A 241 0.36 3.00 -25.81
N GLU A 242 -0.23 2.19 -24.94
CA GLU A 242 -1.65 1.81 -25.01
C GLU A 242 -2.40 2.38 -23.80
N LEU A 243 -3.57 2.97 -24.05
CA LEU A 243 -4.55 3.32 -23.04
C LEU A 243 -5.76 2.41 -23.19
N ARG A 244 -6.15 1.75 -22.10
CA ARG A 244 -7.36 0.94 -21.99
C ARG A 244 -8.21 1.48 -20.84
N VAL A 245 -9.52 1.57 -21.05
CA VAL A 245 -10.48 2.03 -20.04
C VAL A 245 -11.64 1.07 -19.97
N TRP A 246 -12.07 0.69 -18.77
CA TRP A 246 -13.23 -0.18 -18.54
C TRP A 246 -13.87 0.10 -17.18
N GLU A 247 -15.08 -0.44 -16.99
CA GLU A 247 -15.76 -0.45 -15.70
C GLU A 247 -15.63 -1.84 -15.06
N GLU A 248 -15.26 -1.91 -13.79
CA GLU A 248 -15.13 -3.16 -13.03
C GLU A 248 -15.48 -2.92 -11.56
N ASP A 249 -16.32 -3.78 -10.98
CA ASP A 249 -16.66 -3.78 -9.55
C ASP A 249 -17.01 -2.41 -8.93
N GLY A 250 -17.74 -1.59 -9.69
CA GLY A 250 -18.10 -0.23 -9.28
C GLY A 250 -16.90 0.71 -9.29
N ALA A 251 -16.02 0.60 -10.29
CA ALA A 251 -14.89 1.48 -10.53
C ALA A 251 -14.81 1.84 -12.00
N LEU A 252 -14.32 3.05 -12.29
CA LEU A 252 -13.69 3.32 -13.57
C LEU A 252 -12.20 2.98 -13.46
N VAL A 253 -11.73 2.09 -14.33
CA VAL A 253 -10.35 1.64 -14.37
C VAL A 253 -9.68 2.12 -15.64
N CYS A 254 -8.51 2.74 -15.48
CA CYS A 254 -7.68 3.22 -16.58
C CYS A 254 -6.33 2.52 -16.53
N GLU A 255 -5.95 1.84 -17.60
CA GLU A 255 -4.68 1.15 -17.71
C GLU A 255 -3.83 1.78 -18.81
N VAL A 256 -2.59 2.09 -18.46
CA VAL A 256 -1.56 2.53 -19.39
C VAL A 256 -0.52 1.43 -19.50
N ARG A 257 -0.30 0.92 -20.72
CA ARG A 257 0.77 -0.03 -21.04
C ARG A 257 1.83 0.66 -21.89
N GLY A 258 3.09 0.43 -21.57
CA GLY A 258 4.21 0.93 -22.35
C GLY A 258 5.40 -0.04 -22.32
N HIS A 259 6.30 0.10 -23.29
CA HIS A 259 7.47 -0.77 -23.43
C HIS A 259 8.66 -0.38 -22.52
N GLY A 260 8.53 0.71 -21.75
CA GLY A 260 9.54 1.10 -20.77
C GLY A 260 9.55 0.13 -19.58
N GLN A 261 10.72 -0.03 -18.95
CA GLN A 261 10.87 -0.84 -17.74
C GLN A 261 11.22 0.05 -16.55
N ILE A 262 10.44 -0.06 -15.48
CA ILE A 262 10.74 0.46 -14.16
C ILE A 262 11.52 -0.61 -13.39
N THR A 263 12.66 -0.23 -12.81
CA THR A 263 13.51 -1.12 -12.02
C THR A 263 13.40 -0.89 -10.51
N ASP A 264 12.86 0.25 -10.07
CA ASP A 264 12.62 0.55 -8.66
C ASP A 264 11.17 0.20 -8.27
N PRO A 265 10.92 -0.88 -7.50
CA PRO A 265 9.56 -1.24 -7.07
C PRO A 265 9.01 -0.26 -6.02
N MET A 266 9.83 0.62 -5.45
CA MET A 266 9.41 1.68 -4.54
C MET A 266 8.94 2.96 -5.24
N ILE A 267 8.91 2.98 -6.59
CA ILE A 267 8.47 4.17 -7.32
C ILE A 267 7.05 4.57 -6.93
N GLY A 268 6.84 5.87 -6.73
CA GLY A 268 5.54 6.41 -6.30
C GLY A 268 5.15 6.10 -4.84
N ARG A 269 5.95 5.33 -4.08
CA ARG A 269 5.73 5.04 -2.65
C ARG A 269 6.42 6.03 -1.72
N ARG A 270 7.32 6.86 -2.24
CA ARG A 270 8.01 7.94 -1.50
C ARG A 270 7.69 9.28 -2.16
N GLN A 271 7.55 10.33 -1.35
CA GLN A 271 7.43 11.68 -1.89
C GLN A 271 8.77 12.07 -2.53
N PRO A 272 8.81 12.36 -3.84
CA PRO A 272 10.04 12.79 -4.49
C PRO A 272 10.45 14.19 -3.98
N PRO A 273 11.76 14.49 -3.89
CA PRO A 273 12.23 15.82 -3.56
C PRO A 273 11.67 16.88 -4.53
N TRP A 274 11.36 18.08 -4.01
CA TRP A 274 10.85 19.19 -4.82
C TRP A 274 11.78 19.65 -5.95
N ALA A 275 13.04 19.21 -5.98
CA ALA A 275 14.00 19.46 -7.05
C ALA A 275 13.95 18.42 -8.20
N GLU A 276 13.41 17.23 -7.96
CA GLU A 276 13.42 16.13 -8.95
C GLU A 276 12.09 16.09 -9.70
N GLN A 277 12.12 16.21 -11.03
CA GLN A 277 10.93 16.05 -11.88
C GLN A 277 10.52 14.57 -12.05
N HIS A 278 11.46 13.63 -11.87
CA HIS A 278 11.26 12.20 -12.09
C HIS A 278 10.45 11.57 -10.94
N GLY A 279 9.59 10.59 -11.26
CA GLY A 279 8.81 9.83 -10.26
C GLY A 279 7.60 10.55 -9.64
N ARG A 280 7.37 11.83 -9.98
CA ARG A 280 6.22 12.61 -9.46
C ARG A 280 4.88 12.12 -9.94
N GLY A 281 4.77 11.72 -11.20
CA GLY A 281 3.50 11.32 -11.79
C GLY A 281 2.85 10.15 -11.04
N LEU A 282 3.62 9.09 -10.80
CA LEU A 282 3.14 7.92 -10.04
C LEU A 282 2.86 8.24 -8.58
N TRP A 283 3.71 9.06 -7.93
CA TRP A 283 3.43 9.51 -6.57
C TRP A 283 2.13 10.31 -6.48
N MET A 284 1.91 11.23 -7.43
CA MET A 284 0.70 12.06 -7.51
C MET A 284 -0.54 11.20 -7.79
N ALA A 285 -0.46 10.24 -8.71
CA ALA A 285 -1.55 9.30 -8.96
C ALA A 285 -1.97 8.57 -7.67
N ASN A 286 -1.00 8.16 -6.83
CA ASN A 286 -1.28 7.57 -5.51
C ASN A 286 -1.95 8.54 -4.52
N GLN A 287 -1.79 9.86 -4.68
CA GLN A 287 -2.44 10.86 -3.83
C GLN A 287 -3.85 11.22 -4.32
N LEU A 288 -4.08 11.17 -5.63
CA LEU A 288 -5.32 11.63 -6.25
C LEU A 288 -6.35 10.50 -6.45
N CYS A 289 -5.89 9.28 -6.75
CA CYS A 289 -6.78 8.16 -7.06
C CYS A 289 -6.86 7.14 -5.91
N ASP A 290 -7.93 6.34 -5.93
CA ASP A 290 -8.20 5.39 -4.86
C ASP A 290 -7.20 4.24 -4.85
N LEU A 291 -6.82 3.72 -6.01
CA LEU A 291 -5.83 2.66 -6.13
C LEU A 291 -4.99 2.84 -7.38
N VAL A 292 -3.68 2.63 -7.27
CA VAL A 292 -2.77 2.55 -8.40
C VAL A 292 -1.95 1.27 -8.26
N GLN A 293 -1.94 0.46 -9.30
CA GLN A 293 -1.17 -0.76 -9.40
C GLN A 293 -0.10 -0.57 -10.47
N VAL A 294 1.15 -0.85 -10.12
CA VAL A 294 2.27 -0.78 -11.07
C VAL A 294 2.90 -2.16 -11.15
N ARG A 295 3.00 -2.69 -12.37
CA ARG A 295 3.74 -3.92 -12.67
C ARG A 295 4.69 -3.65 -13.82
N SER A 296 5.92 -4.12 -13.71
CA SER A 296 6.97 -3.84 -14.68
C SER A 296 7.96 -4.98 -14.74
N GLY A 297 8.21 -5.49 -15.95
CA GLY A 297 9.14 -6.58 -16.23
C GLY A 297 9.68 -6.49 -17.66
N GLU A 298 10.19 -7.60 -18.19
CA GLU A 298 10.75 -7.64 -19.56
C GLU A 298 9.74 -7.28 -20.66
N GLY A 299 8.44 -7.52 -20.42
CA GLY A 299 7.34 -7.17 -21.33
C GLY A 299 6.98 -5.68 -21.36
N GLY A 300 7.54 -4.88 -20.45
CA GLY A 300 7.22 -3.46 -20.29
C GLY A 300 6.55 -3.15 -18.94
N THR A 301 5.94 -1.97 -18.85
CA THR A 301 5.26 -1.47 -17.66
C THR A 301 3.76 -1.36 -17.91
N THR A 302 2.98 -1.85 -16.95
CA THR A 302 1.54 -1.66 -16.85
C THR A 302 1.23 -0.86 -15.60
N VAL A 303 0.50 0.24 -15.75
CA VAL A 303 -0.02 1.04 -14.65
C VAL A 303 -1.54 1.05 -14.72
N ARG A 304 -2.20 0.51 -13.70
CA ARG A 304 -3.66 0.47 -13.59
C ARG A 304 -4.15 1.38 -12.47
N ILE A 305 -4.98 2.35 -12.82
CA ILE A 305 -5.53 3.36 -11.90
C ILE A 305 -7.02 3.08 -11.74
N HIS A 306 -7.48 2.96 -10.50
CA HIS A 306 -8.89 2.78 -10.15
C HIS A 306 -9.44 4.04 -9.51
N THR A 307 -10.69 4.35 -9.86
CA THR A 307 -11.50 5.39 -9.24
C THR A 307 -12.88 4.78 -8.99
N TRP A 308 -13.19 4.45 -7.73
CA TRP A 308 -14.46 3.81 -7.32
C TRP A 308 -15.66 4.69 -7.68
N LEU A 309 -16.87 4.20 -7.92
CA LEU A 309 -18.04 5.03 -8.26
C LEU A 309 -18.79 5.50 -7.01
#